data_AF-A0A2E7JG10-F1
#
_entry.id   AF-A0A2E7JG10-F1
#
_cell.length_a   1.000
_cell.length_b   1.000
_cell.length_c   1.000
_cell.angle_alpha   90.00
_cell.angle_beta   90.00
_cell.angle_gamma   90.00
#
_symmetry.space_group_name_H-M   'P 1'
#
loop_
_entity.id
_entity.type
_entity.pdbx_description
1 polymer ?
#
loop_
_entity_poly.entity_id
_entity_poly.type
_entity_poly.pdbx_seq_one_letter_code
_entity_poly.pdbx_strand_id
1 'polypeptide(L)'
;MPRNEFKSIRGVFSDIVRRKSDAAKARRKGRDKAAEPSAEVYADSCARIASAFENDGFRYAKSGPHMTRRRNGFAEKVVFQTSYHNIPGQHVSLSVAANVGSKKLKEWRNSQPVSLRKDDWVGGGMIHLLGTNQVYLTWELADPESREDTIADVVDTIRCFALPYFDHFQNIPTEGVQNSVSAKSQVNMSV
;
A
#
# COMPACT_ATOMS: atom_id res chain seq x y z
N MET A 1 2.08 23.05 -2.05
CA MET A 1 1.12 21.98 -1.67
C MET A 1 1.88 20.66 -1.69
N PRO A 2 1.87 19.88 -0.60
CA PRO A 2 2.73 18.69 -0.43
C PRO A 2 2.34 17.49 -1.33
N ARG A 3 1.18 17.55 -1.98
CA ARG A 3 0.66 16.47 -2.83
C ARG A 3 0.00 16.97 -4.11
N ASN A 4 0.01 16.11 -5.11
CA ASN A 4 -0.73 16.27 -6.36
C ASN A 4 -2.04 15.49 -6.30
N GLU A 5 -3.13 16.15 -6.72
CA GLU A 5 -4.49 15.63 -6.72
C GLU A 5 -5.04 15.56 -8.16
N PHE A 6 -5.45 14.37 -8.62
CA PHE A 6 -6.02 14.20 -9.95
C PHE A 6 -7.49 13.79 -9.87
N LYS A 7 -8.38 14.68 -10.32
CA LYS A 7 -9.83 14.49 -10.34
C LYS A 7 -10.36 13.78 -11.59
N SER A 8 -9.48 13.43 -12.54
CA SER A 8 -9.87 12.72 -13.76
C SER A 8 -8.77 11.80 -14.27
N ILE A 9 -9.19 10.72 -14.92
CA ILE A 9 -8.31 9.76 -15.60
C ILE A 9 -7.47 10.47 -16.68
N ARG A 10 -8.06 11.43 -17.41
CA ARG A 10 -7.33 12.24 -18.40
C ARG A 10 -6.18 13.02 -17.75
N GLY A 11 -6.42 13.62 -16.59
CA GLY A 11 -5.38 14.32 -15.83
C GLY A 11 -4.22 13.39 -15.44
N VAL A 12 -4.55 12.18 -14.96
CA VAL A 12 -3.54 11.15 -14.63
C VAL A 12 -2.72 10.77 -15.87
N PHE A 13 -3.36 10.49 -17.00
CA PHE A 13 -2.64 10.11 -18.22
C PHE A 13 -1.76 11.24 -18.76
N SER A 14 -2.26 12.48 -18.78
CA SER A 14 -1.47 13.63 -19.22
C SER A 14 -0.21 13.81 -18.39
N ASP A 15 -0.32 13.63 -17.07
CA ASP A 15 0.83 13.70 -16.17
C ASP A 15 1.83 12.55 -16.37
N ILE A 16 1.35 11.31 -16.56
CA ILE A 16 2.22 10.17 -16.88
C ILE A 16 3.01 10.42 -18.17
N VAL A 17 2.35 10.91 -19.22
CA VAL A 17 3.00 11.21 -20.51
C VAL A 17 4.06 12.31 -20.33
N ARG A 18 3.75 13.37 -19.57
CA ARG A 18 4.70 14.43 -19.23
C ARG A 18 5.93 13.86 -18.51
N ARG A 19 5.74 13.12 -17.41
CA ARG A 19 6.82 12.51 -16.62
C ARG A 19 7.71 11.60 -17.46
N LYS A 20 7.11 10.79 -18.35
CA LYS A 20 7.85 9.93 -19.26
C LYS A 20 8.73 10.74 -20.23
N SER A 21 8.20 11.84 -20.78
CA SER A 21 8.93 12.75 -21.67
C SER A 21 10.10 13.41 -20.94
N ASP A 22 9.86 13.94 -19.75
CA ASP A 22 10.88 14.65 -18.96
C ASP A 22 11.98 13.70 -18.48
N ALA A 23 11.62 12.49 -18.04
CA ALA A 23 12.61 11.46 -17.69
C ALA A 23 13.48 11.05 -18.89
N ALA A 24 12.92 10.99 -20.09
CA ALA A 24 13.68 10.71 -21.31
C ALA A 24 14.66 11.86 -21.64
N LYS A 25 14.24 13.11 -21.49
CA LYS A 25 15.11 14.29 -21.66
C LYS A 25 16.24 14.31 -20.63
N ALA A 26 15.93 14.06 -19.36
CA ALA A 26 16.92 14.01 -18.29
C ALA A 26 17.97 12.92 -18.52
N ARG A 27 17.55 11.72 -18.93
CA ARG A 27 18.49 10.62 -19.28
C ARG A 27 19.43 11.01 -20.42
N ARG A 28 18.94 11.73 -21.43
CA ARG A 28 19.78 12.23 -22.54
C ARG A 28 20.76 13.31 -22.10
N LYS A 29 20.34 14.21 -21.20
CA LYS A 29 21.17 15.28 -20.64
C LYS A 29 22.30 14.73 -19.74
N GLY A 30 22.11 13.54 -19.19
CA GLY A 30 23.02 12.94 -18.23
C GLY A 30 22.68 13.33 -16.79
N ARG A 31 23.23 12.59 -15.83
CA ARG A 31 22.98 12.78 -14.41
C ARG A 31 23.76 13.98 -13.87
N ASP A 32 23.08 14.87 -13.16
CA ASP A 32 23.75 15.83 -12.28
C ASP A 32 24.37 15.09 -11.07
N LYS A 33 25.68 15.22 -10.90
CA LYS A 33 26.41 14.56 -9.82
C LYS A 33 26.13 15.18 -8.45
N ALA A 34 25.68 16.44 -8.40
CA ALA A 34 25.31 17.11 -7.18
C ALA A 34 23.92 16.68 -6.66
N ALA A 35 23.09 16.07 -7.52
CA ALA A 35 21.75 15.65 -7.15
C ALA A 35 21.73 14.32 -6.37
N GLU A 36 20.97 14.31 -5.28
CA GLU A 36 20.67 13.11 -4.48
C GLU A 36 20.09 11.99 -5.37
N PRO A 37 20.56 10.74 -5.25
CA PRO A 37 19.97 9.62 -5.97
C PRO A 37 18.49 9.44 -5.61
N SER A 38 17.60 9.39 -6.60
CA SER A 38 16.16 9.20 -6.36
C SER A 38 15.82 7.96 -5.55
N ALA A 39 16.62 6.89 -5.67
CA ALA A 39 16.41 5.66 -4.91
C ALA A 39 16.71 5.84 -3.42
N GLU A 40 17.74 6.63 -3.08
CA GLU A 40 18.09 6.94 -1.70
C GLU A 40 17.07 7.88 -1.07
N VAL A 41 16.69 8.96 -1.78
CA VAL A 41 15.62 9.87 -1.34
C VAL A 41 14.32 9.11 -1.06
N TYR A 42 13.94 8.21 -1.97
CA TYR A 42 12.74 7.39 -1.81
C TYR A 42 12.84 6.43 -0.62
N ALA A 43 13.96 5.72 -0.49
CA ALA A 43 14.15 4.73 0.57
C ALA A 43 14.20 5.37 1.96
N ASP A 44 14.92 6.49 2.09
CA ASP A 44 14.99 7.29 3.33
C ASP A 44 13.60 7.80 3.72
N SER A 45 12.89 8.44 2.78
CA SER A 45 11.53 8.94 3.03
C SER A 45 10.58 7.83 3.48
N CYS A 46 10.62 6.65 2.85
CA CYS A 46 9.80 5.50 3.26
C CYS A 46 10.14 5.01 4.67
N ALA A 47 11.43 4.95 5.03
CA ALA A 47 11.86 4.55 6.37
C ALA A 47 11.37 5.55 7.43
N ARG A 48 11.45 6.84 7.13
CA ARG A 48 11.01 7.92 8.02
C ARG A 48 9.50 7.93 8.22
N ILE A 49 8.73 7.78 7.13
CA ILE A 49 7.28 7.56 7.22
C ILE A 49 6.98 6.35 8.10
N ALA A 50 7.65 5.21 7.88
CA ALA A 50 7.39 4.00 8.66
C ALA A 50 7.74 4.15 10.15
N SER A 51 8.81 4.89 10.47
CA SER A 51 9.23 5.14 11.87
C SER A 51 8.14 5.83 12.70
N ALA A 52 7.32 6.68 12.06
CA ALA A 52 6.20 7.35 12.71
C ALA A 52 5.07 6.40 13.19
N PHE A 53 5.10 5.13 12.78
CA PHE A 53 4.09 4.10 13.10
C PHE A 53 4.67 2.93 13.91
N GLU A 54 5.92 3.03 14.40
CA GLU A 54 6.52 1.97 15.23
C GLU A 54 5.75 1.80 16.55
N ASN A 55 5.31 2.90 17.15
CA ASN A 55 4.48 2.89 18.37
C ASN A 55 3.08 2.33 18.12
N ASP A 56 2.59 2.39 16.88
CA ASP A 56 1.37 1.71 16.47
C ASP A 56 1.59 0.21 16.28
N GLY A 57 2.83 -0.29 16.36
CA GLY A 57 3.18 -1.70 16.20
C GLY A 57 3.44 -2.13 14.75
N PHE A 58 3.59 -1.17 13.84
CA PHE A 58 4.05 -1.46 12.48
C PHE A 58 5.56 -1.73 12.48
N ARG A 59 6.00 -2.62 11.58
CA ARG A 59 7.41 -2.89 11.33
C ARG A 59 7.71 -2.68 9.85
N TYR A 60 8.73 -1.87 9.56
CA TYR A 60 9.21 -1.66 8.20
C TYR A 60 9.97 -2.89 7.69
N ALA A 61 9.68 -3.32 6.47
CA ALA A 61 10.26 -4.53 5.90
C ALA A 61 11.65 -4.26 5.31
N LYS A 62 12.61 -5.14 5.60
CA LYS A 62 13.94 -5.12 4.96
C LYS A 62 13.89 -5.48 3.47
N SER A 63 12.85 -6.21 3.04
CA SER A 63 12.73 -6.75 1.68
C SER A 63 12.06 -5.79 0.69
N GLY A 64 11.54 -4.65 1.14
CA GLY A 64 10.95 -3.67 0.24
C GLY A 64 10.15 -2.59 0.96
N PRO A 65 9.65 -1.60 0.20
CA PRO A 65 9.12 -0.36 0.76
C PRO A 65 7.68 -0.54 1.26
N HIS A 66 7.54 -1.24 2.38
CA HIS A 66 6.26 -1.43 3.05
C HIS A 66 6.45 -1.64 4.55
N MET A 67 5.43 -1.29 5.32
CA MET A 67 5.35 -1.61 6.73
C MET A 67 4.17 -2.55 7.00
N THR A 68 4.31 -3.39 8.03
CA THR A 68 3.27 -4.38 8.37
C THR A 68 3.09 -4.49 9.87
N ARG A 69 1.83 -4.60 10.30
CA ARG A 69 1.42 -4.98 11.64
C ARG A 69 0.52 -6.22 11.56
N ARG A 70 0.49 -7.03 12.62
CA ARG A 70 -0.43 -8.17 12.72
C ARG A 70 -1.35 -8.01 13.91
N ARG A 71 -2.66 -8.12 13.69
CA ARG A 71 -3.70 -8.07 14.73
C ARG A 71 -4.83 -9.01 14.34
N ASN A 72 -5.40 -9.72 15.31
CA ASN A 72 -6.59 -10.58 15.15
C ASN A 72 -6.53 -11.54 13.94
N GLY A 73 -5.36 -12.11 13.65
CA GLY A 73 -5.17 -13.05 12.53
C GLY A 73 -5.00 -12.39 11.15
N PHE A 74 -5.09 -11.06 11.07
CA PHE A 74 -4.85 -10.28 9.86
C PHE A 74 -3.44 -9.68 9.83
N ALA A 75 -2.91 -9.50 8.63
CA ALA A 75 -1.74 -8.70 8.33
C ALA A 75 -2.18 -7.38 7.70
N GLU A 76 -2.01 -6.29 8.43
CA GLU A 76 -2.27 -4.93 7.99
C GLU A 76 -1.00 -4.39 7.35
N LYS A 77 -1.07 -4.05 6.06
CA LYS A 77 0.10 -3.68 5.26
C LYS A 77 -0.10 -2.32 4.61
N VAL A 78 0.82 -1.40 4.87
CA VAL A 78 0.94 -0.16 4.10
C VAL A 78 2.10 -0.31 3.13
N VAL A 79 1.83 -0.17 1.84
CA VAL A 79 2.79 -0.33 0.75
C VAL A 79 3.08 1.03 0.14
N PHE A 80 4.35 1.38 0.05
CA PHE A 80 4.82 2.55 -0.67
C PHE A 80 5.19 2.14 -2.09
N GLN A 81 4.74 2.92 -3.05
CA GLN A 81 4.99 2.73 -4.47
C GLN A 81 5.67 3.98 -5.04
N THR A 82 6.44 3.78 -6.11
CA THR A 82 7.16 4.84 -6.81
C THR A 82 7.06 4.64 -8.32
N SER A 83 7.35 5.70 -9.07
CA SER A 83 7.46 5.71 -10.52
C SER A 83 8.84 5.21 -10.99
N TYR A 84 8.86 4.54 -12.14
CA TYR A 84 10.07 4.24 -12.91
C TYR A 84 10.66 5.47 -13.62
N HIS A 85 9.95 6.60 -13.57
CA HIS A 85 10.30 7.86 -14.23
C HIS A 85 10.83 8.90 -13.25
N ASN A 86 11.31 8.49 -12.07
CA ASN A 86 12.00 9.39 -11.16
C ASN A 86 13.28 9.97 -11.80
N ILE A 87 13.57 11.21 -11.44
CA ILE A 87 14.70 12.01 -11.92
C ILE A 87 15.42 12.58 -10.68
N PRO A 88 16.71 12.27 -10.46
CA PRO A 88 17.49 12.84 -9.36
C PRO A 88 17.39 14.36 -9.30
N GLY A 89 17.10 14.88 -8.11
CA GLY A 89 16.96 16.33 -7.84
C GLY A 89 15.78 17.02 -8.52
N GLN A 90 14.87 16.30 -9.19
CA GLN A 90 13.74 16.91 -9.91
C GLN A 90 12.40 16.23 -9.65
N HIS A 91 12.37 14.90 -9.60
CA HIS A 91 11.14 14.14 -9.43
C HIS A 91 11.39 12.81 -8.72
N VAL A 92 10.77 12.64 -7.56
CA VAL A 92 10.74 11.39 -6.79
C VAL A 92 9.31 11.20 -6.31
N SER A 93 8.54 10.44 -7.07
CA SER A 93 7.14 10.23 -6.74
C SER A 93 6.98 9.22 -5.59
N LEU A 94 5.99 9.45 -4.75
CA LEU A 94 5.47 8.46 -3.81
C LEU A 94 3.96 8.32 -4.00
N SER A 95 3.47 7.09 -3.91
CA SER A 95 2.06 6.77 -3.72
C SER A 95 1.90 5.65 -2.70
N VAL A 96 0.73 5.59 -2.06
CA VAL A 96 0.51 4.73 -0.89
C VAL A 96 -0.72 3.84 -1.11
N ALA A 97 -0.60 2.58 -0.72
CA ALA A 97 -1.69 1.61 -0.70
C ALA A 97 -1.81 0.96 0.68
N ALA A 98 -3.04 0.67 1.11
CA ALA A 98 -3.32 -0.07 2.34
C ALA A 98 -4.00 -1.39 1.98
N ASN A 99 -3.48 -2.50 2.53
CA ASN A 99 -3.93 -3.85 2.22
C ASN A 99 -4.07 -4.68 3.49
N VAL A 100 -5.03 -5.60 3.47
CA VAL A 100 -5.25 -6.58 4.53
C VAL A 100 -5.07 -7.98 3.97
N GLY A 101 -4.27 -8.79 4.67
CA GLY A 101 -4.03 -10.20 4.35
C GLY A 101 -4.46 -11.15 5.47
N SER A 102 -4.84 -12.38 5.14
CA SER A 102 -5.18 -13.45 6.09
C SER A 102 -4.56 -14.77 5.68
N LYS A 103 -3.70 -15.33 6.55
CA LYS A 103 -3.10 -16.66 6.32
C LYS A 103 -4.16 -17.76 6.26
N LYS A 104 -5.16 -17.69 7.14
CA LYS A 104 -6.29 -18.65 7.15
C LYS A 104 -7.06 -18.61 5.83
N LEU A 105 -7.29 -17.42 5.28
CA LEU A 105 -7.94 -17.28 3.98
C LEU A 105 -7.10 -17.90 2.86
N LYS A 106 -5.78 -17.70 2.89
CA LYS A 106 -4.86 -18.33 1.93
C LYS A 106 -4.89 -19.85 2.01
N GLU A 107 -4.85 -20.41 3.22
CA GLU A 107 -4.93 -21.85 3.46
C GLU A 107 -6.24 -22.42 2.93
N TRP A 108 -7.37 -21.81 3.28
CA TRP A 108 -8.69 -22.20 2.79
C TRP A 108 -8.79 -22.11 1.26
N ARG A 109 -8.23 -21.05 0.64
CA ARG A 109 -8.17 -20.91 -0.83
C ARG A 109 -7.37 -22.03 -1.47
N ASN A 110 -6.24 -22.40 -0.89
CA ASN A 110 -5.39 -23.48 -1.41
C ASN A 110 -6.01 -24.87 -1.25
N SER A 111 -6.97 -25.05 -0.32
CA SER A 111 -7.70 -26.31 -0.17
C SER A 111 -8.86 -26.47 -1.15
N GLN A 112 -9.25 -25.43 -1.91
CA GLN A 112 -10.33 -25.54 -2.88
C GLN A 112 -9.86 -26.25 -4.16
N PRO A 113 -10.63 -27.22 -4.70
CA PRO A 113 -10.27 -27.93 -5.93
C PRO A 113 -10.03 -27.00 -7.13
N VAL A 114 -10.79 -25.90 -7.24
CA VAL A 114 -10.66 -24.89 -8.28
C VAL A 114 -10.76 -23.50 -7.64
N SER A 115 -9.66 -23.02 -7.09
CA SER A 115 -9.62 -21.67 -6.52
C SER A 115 -9.32 -20.60 -7.57
N LEU A 116 -10.12 -19.53 -7.57
CA LEU A 116 -9.86 -18.32 -8.38
C LEU A 116 -8.61 -17.56 -7.92
N ARG A 117 -8.20 -17.70 -6.65
CA ARG A 117 -7.03 -17.00 -6.06
C ARG A 117 -6.28 -17.91 -5.10
N LYS A 118 -4.96 -17.74 -4.99
CA LYS A 118 -4.09 -18.51 -4.07
C LYS A 118 -3.31 -17.62 -3.08
N ASP A 119 -3.63 -16.34 -3.05
CA ASP A 119 -3.00 -15.35 -2.17
C ASP A 119 -3.74 -15.22 -0.83
N ASP A 120 -3.16 -14.45 0.09
CA ASP A 120 -3.75 -14.09 1.38
C ASP A 120 -4.57 -12.80 1.34
N TRP A 121 -4.72 -12.15 0.18
CA TRP A 121 -5.33 -10.83 0.09
C TRP A 121 -6.83 -10.89 0.40
N VAL A 122 -7.22 -10.15 1.44
CA VAL A 122 -8.61 -9.98 1.87
C VAL A 122 -9.22 -8.79 1.12
N GLY A 123 -8.50 -7.67 1.11
CA GLY A 123 -8.95 -6.43 0.49
C GLY A 123 -7.91 -5.33 0.63
N GLY A 124 -8.15 -4.22 -0.05
CA GLY A 124 -7.29 -3.05 -0.01
C GLY A 124 -7.13 -2.40 -1.38
N GLY A 125 -6.21 -1.45 -1.45
CA GLY A 125 -5.92 -0.71 -2.66
C GLY A 125 -5.20 0.59 -2.36
N MET A 126 -5.19 1.48 -3.36
CA MET A 126 -4.62 2.81 -3.19
C MET A 126 -5.34 3.58 -2.10
N ILE A 127 -4.60 4.28 -1.25
CA ILE A 127 -5.14 4.90 -0.03
C ILE A 127 -6.23 5.93 -0.32
N HIS A 128 -6.15 6.62 -1.47
CA HIS A 128 -7.15 7.60 -1.87
C HIS A 128 -8.53 7.00 -2.18
N LEU A 129 -8.61 5.69 -2.43
CA LEU A 129 -9.87 4.98 -2.63
C LEU A 129 -10.59 4.68 -1.31
N LEU A 130 -9.93 4.88 -0.17
CA LEU A 130 -10.51 4.69 1.16
C LEU A 130 -11.24 5.93 1.67
N GLY A 131 -10.99 7.10 1.06
CA GLY A 131 -11.66 8.35 1.37
C GLY A 131 -12.95 8.57 0.56
N THR A 132 -13.75 9.55 0.98
CA THR A 132 -14.99 9.96 0.27
C THR A 132 -14.70 10.71 -1.03
N ASN A 133 -13.62 11.51 -1.04
CA ASN A 133 -13.13 12.19 -2.23
C ASN A 133 -12.07 11.32 -2.92
N GLN A 134 -12.52 10.41 -3.79
CA GLN A 134 -11.70 9.44 -4.52
C GLN A 134 -10.83 10.13 -5.60
N VAL A 135 -9.86 10.92 -5.16
CA VAL A 135 -8.94 11.69 -6.00
C VAL A 135 -7.58 11.02 -5.98
N TYR A 136 -6.99 10.73 -7.14
CA TYR A 136 -5.68 10.06 -7.16
C TYR A 136 -4.62 10.94 -6.49
N LEU A 137 -3.94 10.38 -5.47
CA LEU A 137 -2.93 11.08 -4.66
C LEU A 137 -1.51 10.60 -4.98
N THR A 138 -0.62 11.56 -5.20
CA THR A 138 0.83 11.33 -5.26
C THR A 138 1.59 12.44 -4.56
N TRP A 139 2.70 12.10 -3.94
CA TRP A 139 3.60 13.01 -3.24
C TRP A 139 4.90 13.18 -4.01
N GLU A 140 5.55 14.34 -3.82
CA GLU A 140 6.81 14.70 -4.45
C GLU A 140 7.90 14.80 -3.38
N LEU A 141 8.93 13.96 -3.47
CA LEU A 141 9.99 13.86 -2.45
C LEU A 141 11.32 14.48 -2.90
N ALA A 142 11.43 14.92 -4.16
CA ALA A 142 12.71 15.35 -4.71
C ALA A 142 13.28 16.58 -4.00
N ASP A 143 12.44 17.56 -3.70
CA ASP A 143 12.84 18.84 -3.14
C ASP A 143 13.15 18.72 -1.62
N PRO A 144 14.41 18.94 -1.18
CA PRO A 144 14.78 18.85 0.23
C PRO A 144 14.04 19.86 1.12
N GLU A 145 13.69 21.04 0.61
CA GLU A 145 13.08 22.11 1.41
C GLU A 145 11.64 21.77 1.83
N SER A 146 10.89 21.08 0.95
CA SER A 146 9.50 20.67 1.20
C SER A 146 9.33 19.19 1.54
N ARG A 147 10.43 18.41 1.61
CA ARG A 147 10.41 16.96 1.85
C ARG A 147 9.81 16.62 3.22
N GLU A 148 10.17 17.38 4.24
CA GLU A 148 9.68 17.18 5.61
C GLU A 148 8.16 17.32 5.69
N ASP A 149 7.63 18.41 5.15
CA ASP A 149 6.19 18.67 5.12
C ASP A 149 5.45 17.61 4.29
N THR A 150 6.09 17.13 3.22
CA THR A 150 5.56 16.04 2.39
C THR A 150 5.48 14.73 3.17
N ILE A 151 6.53 14.37 3.92
CA ILE A 151 6.54 13.19 4.78
C ILE A 151 5.45 13.29 5.86
N ALA A 152 5.29 14.46 6.48
CA ALA A 152 4.24 14.71 7.46
C ALA A 152 2.83 14.53 6.87
N ASP A 153 2.56 15.09 5.68
CA ASP A 153 1.26 14.91 5.00
C ASP A 153 0.98 13.43 4.66
N VAL A 154 2.00 12.65 4.30
CA VAL A 154 1.84 11.20 4.08
C VAL A 154 1.48 10.49 5.39
N VAL A 155 2.17 10.81 6.48
CA VAL A 155 1.89 10.24 7.81
C VAL A 155 0.46 10.54 8.23
N ASP A 156 0.02 11.80 8.11
CA ASP A 156 -1.34 12.20 8.44
C ASP A 156 -2.37 11.51 7.54
N THR A 157 -2.08 11.37 6.25
CA THR A 157 -2.94 10.63 5.32
C THR A 157 -3.09 9.16 5.72
N ILE A 158 -1.99 8.49 6.12
CA ILE A 158 -2.04 7.10 6.59
C ILE A 158 -2.86 7.00 7.88
N ARG A 159 -2.68 7.93 8.82
CA ARG A 159 -3.46 7.98 10.07
C ARG A 159 -4.95 8.20 9.81
N CYS A 160 -5.31 9.09 8.89
CA CYS A 160 -6.70 9.41 8.59
C CYS A 160 -7.43 8.32 7.81
N PHE A 161 -6.75 7.59 6.93
CA PHE A 161 -7.43 6.64 6.02
C PHE A 161 -7.07 5.18 6.25
N ALA A 162 -5.79 4.85 6.43
CA ALA A 162 -5.37 3.47 6.53
C ALA A 162 -5.67 2.86 7.91
N LEU A 163 -5.40 3.60 9.00
CA LEU A 163 -5.64 3.07 10.34
C LEU A 163 -7.14 2.79 10.60
N PRO A 164 -8.09 3.71 10.32
CA PRO A 164 -9.52 3.42 10.47
C PRO A 164 -9.98 2.28 9.55
N TYR A 165 -9.43 2.20 8.34
CA TYR A 165 -9.71 1.08 7.44
C TYR A 165 -9.32 -0.27 8.05
N PHE A 166 -8.15 -0.34 8.70
CA PHE A 166 -7.70 -1.55 9.38
C PHE A 166 -8.54 -1.90 10.62
N ASP A 167 -9.08 -0.90 11.31
CA ASP A 167 -9.90 -1.12 12.49
C ASP A 167 -11.22 -1.86 12.18
N HIS A 168 -11.74 -1.74 10.94
CA HIS A 168 -12.89 -2.54 10.50
C HIS A 168 -12.66 -4.06 10.55
N PHE A 169 -11.40 -4.51 10.52
CA PHE A 169 -11.04 -5.93 10.55
C PHE A 169 -10.84 -6.47 11.98
N GLN A 170 -11.03 -5.64 13.00
CA GLN A 170 -10.83 -6.03 14.39
C GLN A 170 -12.10 -6.66 15.00
N ASN A 171 -13.28 -6.34 14.46
CA ASN A 171 -14.57 -6.79 14.95
C ASN A 171 -15.00 -8.09 14.27
N ILE A 172 -14.23 -9.17 14.44
CA ILE A 172 -14.67 -10.50 14.00
C ILE A 172 -15.62 -11.06 15.08
N PRO A 173 -16.90 -11.32 14.78
CA PRO A 173 -17.77 -12.01 15.73
C PRO A 173 -17.17 -13.38 16.04
N THR A 174 -16.95 -13.66 17.33
CA THR A 174 -16.41 -14.94 17.80
C THR A 174 -17.43 -16.09 17.69
N GLU A 175 -18.68 -15.77 17.34
CA GLU A 175 -19.79 -16.73 17.28
C GLU A 175 -19.95 -17.26 15.85
N GLY A 176 -19.67 -18.56 15.63
CA GLY A 176 -20.05 -19.24 14.39
C GLY A 176 -19.22 -20.43 13.93
N VAL A 177 -18.08 -20.75 14.57
CA VAL A 177 -17.20 -21.85 14.09
C VAL A 177 -17.61 -23.24 14.63
N GLN A 178 -18.72 -23.38 15.36
CA GLN A 178 -19.06 -24.66 16.00
C GLN A 178 -19.95 -25.64 15.22
N ASN A 179 -20.58 -25.29 14.10
CA ASN A 179 -21.55 -26.21 13.48
C ASN A 179 -21.27 -26.50 11.99
N SER A 180 -20.25 -27.30 11.69
CA SER A 180 -20.22 -28.04 10.42
C SER A 180 -19.45 -29.38 10.47
N VAL A 181 -19.26 -29.97 11.65
CA VAL A 181 -18.73 -31.34 11.79
C VAL A 181 -19.80 -32.25 12.39
N SER A 182 -20.90 -32.47 11.67
CA SER A 182 -21.79 -33.62 11.92
C SER A 182 -22.79 -33.81 10.78
N ALA A 183 -22.31 -34.17 9.59
CA ALA A 183 -23.19 -34.66 8.52
C ALA A 183 -22.47 -35.63 7.57
N LYS A 184 -21.66 -36.55 8.10
CA LYS A 184 -21.16 -37.72 7.36
C LYS A 184 -20.98 -38.90 8.31
N SER A 185 -22.09 -39.49 8.75
CA SER A 185 -22.17 -40.89 9.16
C SER A 185 -23.62 -41.23 9.48
N GLN A 186 -24.38 -41.58 8.45
CA GLN A 186 -25.52 -42.50 8.53
C GLN A 186 -26.05 -42.74 7.11
N VAL A 187 -25.32 -43.55 6.34
CA VAL A 187 -25.95 -44.42 5.34
C VAL A 187 -25.22 -45.75 5.44
N ASN A 188 -25.77 -46.65 6.27
CA ASN A 188 -25.46 -48.07 6.22
C ASN A 188 -26.78 -48.85 6.28
N MET A 189 -27.03 -49.57 5.18
CA MET A 189 -27.74 -50.84 5.00
C MET A 189 -29.02 -51.15 5.80
N SER A 190 -30.11 -51.37 5.04
CA SER A 190 -31.18 -52.40 5.14
C SER A 190 -32.28 -51.91 4.17
N VAL A 191 -32.75 -52.61 3.13
CA VAL A 191 -33.19 -54.00 2.98
C VAL A 191 -32.90 -54.46 1.55
#